data_AF-A0A8S2VD49-F1
#
_entry.id   AF-A0A8S2VD49-F1
#
_cell.length_a   1.000
_cell.length_b   1.000
_cell.length_c   1.000
_cell.angle_alpha   90.00
_cell.angle_beta   90.00
_cell.angle_gamma   90.00
#
_symmetry.space_group_name_H-M   'P 1'
#
loop_
_entity.id
_entity.type
_entity.pdbx_description
1 polymer ?
#
loop_
_entity_poly.entity_id
_entity_poly.type
_entity_poly.pdbx_seq_one_letter_code
_entity_poly.pdbx_strand_id
1 'polypeptide(L)'
;ADDACPNDHIRMNRVVRNNLRVRSGDIVSIQACSDVKYGKRIHVLPIDDTVGGITGNLFEVYLKPYFLEAYRPVKKGDVFIVRAAMRAVEFKV
;
A
#
# COMPACT_ATOMS: atom_id res chain seq x y z
N ALA A 1 14.56 4.82 17.39
CA ALA A 1 14.98 4.70 15.98
C ALA A 1 15.34 3.25 15.73
N ASP A 2 15.31 2.76 14.49
CA ASP A 2 15.86 1.44 14.18
C ASP A 2 17.38 1.58 14.02
N ASP A 3 18.14 1.20 15.05
CA ASP A 3 19.60 1.36 15.09
C ASP A 3 20.31 0.51 14.02
N ALA A 4 19.60 -0.42 13.36
CA ALA A 4 20.15 -1.21 12.26
C ALA A 4 20.08 -0.50 10.89
N CYS A 5 19.48 0.69 10.78
CA CYS A 5 19.40 1.46 9.55
C CYS A 5 20.41 2.61 9.55
N PRO A 6 21.38 2.65 8.61
CA PRO A 6 22.30 3.76 8.47
C PRO A 6 21.58 5.10 8.23
N ASN A 7 22.17 6.21 8.67
CA ASN A 7 21.58 7.55 8.58
C ASN A 7 21.34 8.04 7.15
N ASP A 8 22.12 7.54 6.20
CA ASP A 8 22.05 7.84 4.77
C ASP A 8 21.14 6.86 3.99
N HIS A 9 20.51 5.90 4.67
CA HIS A 9 19.66 4.87 4.07
C HIS A 9 18.22 4.96 4.57
N ILE A 10 17.29 4.55 3.70
CA ILE A 10 15.88 4.36 4.05
C ILE A 10 15.44 2.92 3.74
N ARG A 11 14.74 2.29 4.69
CA ARG A 11 14.11 0.98 4.51
C ARG A 11 12.67 1.16 4.05
N MET A 12 12.33 0.48 2.96
CA MET A 12 10.96 0.42 2.44
C MET A 12 10.71 -0.95 1.81
N ASN A 13 9.48 -1.44 1.92
CA ASN A 13 9.12 -2.74 1.37
C ASN A 13 9.04 -2.71 -0.17
N ARG A 14 8.82 -3.88 -0.78
CA ARG A 14 8.69 -4.00 -2.25
C ARG A 14 7.52 -3.18 -2.82
N VAL A 15 6.40 -3.09 -2.09
CA VAL A 15 5.19 -2.39 -2.53
C VAL A 15 5.47 -0.88 -2.70
N VAL A 16 6.08 -0.25 -1.70
CA VAL A 16 6.43 1.18 -1.75
C VAL A 16 7.44 1.47 -2.85
N ARG A 17 8.46 0.61 -3.02
CA ARG A 17 9.43 0.75 -4.12
C ARG A 17 8.80 0.68 -5.50
N ASN A 18 7.87 -0.25 -5.69
CA ASN A 18 7.13 -0.37 -6.95
C ASN A 18 6.30 0.90 -7.24
N ASN A 19 5.62 1.47 -6.23
CA ASN A 19 4.84 2.70 -6.38
C ASN A 19 5.72 3.90 -6.74
N LEU A 20 6.94 3.98 -6.17
CA LEU A 20 7.92 5.02 -6.49
C LEU A 20 8.73 4.74 -7.78
N ARG A 21 8.62 3.53 -8.34
CA ARG A 21 9.40 3.03 -9.49
C ARG A 21 10.92 3.03 -9.25
N VAL A 22 11.33 2.63 -8.05
CA VAL A 22 12.75 2.59 -7.63
C VAL A 22 13.21 1.17 -7.31
N ARG A 23 14.53 0.95 -7.36
CA ARG A 23 15.23 -0.29 -7.00
C ARG A 23 16.06 -0.08 -5.73
N SER A 24 16.62 -1.18 -5.20
CA SER A 24 17.59 -1.07 -4.09
C SER A 24 18.82 -0.29 -4.55
N GLY A 25 19.21 0.74 -3.80
CA GLY A 25 20.35 1.61 -4.13
C GLY A 25 19.99 2.89 -4.87
N ASP A 26 18.75 3.01 -5.35
CA ASP A 26 18.28 4.27 -5.95
C ASP A 26 18.13 5.36 -4.89
N ILE A 27 18.42 6.60 -5.28
CA ILE A 27 18.32 7.77 -4.41
C ILE A 27 16.88 8.30 -4.45
N VAL A 28 16.33 8.60 -3.27
CA VAL A 28 15.00 9.19 -3.11
C VAL A 28 15.07 10.43 -2.23
N SER A 29 14.17 11.39 -2.46
CA SER A 29 14.01 12.57 -1.60
C SER A 29 12.85 12.38 -0.64
N ILE A 30 13.03 12.77 0.63
CA ILE A 30 12.00 12.68 1.67
C ILE A 30 11.70 14.10 2.16
N GLN A 31 10.41 14.43 2.29
CA GLN A 31 9.93 15.73 2.76
C GLN A 31 8.75 15.51 3.72
N ALA A 32 8.62 16.39 4.71
CA ALA A 32 7.45 16.38 5.58
C ALA A 32 6.19 16.79 4.80
N CYS A 33 5.09 16.08 5.02
CA CYS A 33 3.79 16.32 4.39
C CYS A 33 2.73 16.46 5.50
N SER A 34 2.67 17.64 6.11
CA SER A 34 1.80 17.93 7.26
C SER A 34 0.35 18.26 6.88
N ASP A 35 0.06 18.38 5.60
CA ASP A 35 -1.21 18.82 5.02
C ASP A 35 -2.15 17.65 4.65
N VAL A 36 -1.79 16.41 4.97
CA VAL A 36 -2.62 15.23 4.70
C VAL A 36 -3.89 15.25 5.55
N LYS A 37 -5.05 15.32 4.87
CA LYS A 37 -6.37 15.34 5.50
C LYS A 37 -7.02 13.95 5.51
N TYR A 38 -8.00 13.77 6.39
CA TYR A 38 -8.85 12.58 6.35
C TYR A 38 -9.63 12.50 5.03
N GLY A 39 -9.51 11.35 4.36
CA GLY A 39 -10.23 11.07 3.13
C GLY A 39 -11.72 10.90 3.39
N LYS A 40 -12.57 11.58 2.59
CA LYS A 40 -14.03 11.39 2.63
C LYS A 40 -14.46 10.08 1.97
N ARG A 41 -13.79 9.73 0.87
CA ARG A 41 -13.99 8.50 0.09
C ARG A 41 -12.77 8.21 -0.75
N ILE A 42 -12.50 6.93 -0.99
CA ILE A 42 -11.52 6.45 -1.97
C ILE A 42 -12.19 5.42 -2.88
N HIS A 43 -11.72 5.31 -4.11
CA HIS A 43 -12.14 4.27 -5.03
C HIS A 43 -10.94 3.37 -5.29
N VAL A 44 -11.10 2.07 -5.08
CA VAL A 44 -10.02 1.11 -5.26
C VAL A 44 -10.53 -0.03 -6.13
N LEU A 45 -9.73 -0.40 -7.12
CA LEU A 45 -10.06 -1.48 -8.05
C LEU A 45 -9.06 -2.62 -7.88
N PRO A 46 -9.52 -3.89 -7.86
CA PRO A 46 -8.61 -5.02 -7.90
C PRO A 46 -7.88 -5.09 -9.25
N ILE A 47 -6.70 -5.70 -9.25
CA ILE A 47 -6.03 -6.11 -10.48
C ILE A 47 -6.63 -7.44 -10.94
N ASP A 48 -7.11 -7.48 -12.19
CA ASP A 48 -7.86 -8.60 -12.78
C ASP A 48 -7.19 -9.97 -12.56
N ASP A 49 -5.88 -10.05 -12.77
CA ASP A 49 -5.09 -11.28 -12.62
C ASP A 49 -5.08 -11.84 -11.18
N THR A 50 -5.38 -11.01 -10.18
CA THR A 50 -5.35 -11.39 -8.75
C THR A 50 -6.71 -11.78 -8.18
N VAL A 51 -7.80 -11.57 -8.92
CA VAL A 51 -9.18 -11.85 -8.45
C VAL A 51 -9.84 -13.07 -9.07
N GLY A 52 -9.16 -13.75 -10.00
CA GLY A 52 -9.66 -14.97 -10.64
C GLY A 52 -10.12 -16.03 -9.62
N GLY A 53 -11.40 -16.42 -9.69
CA GLY A 53 -12.00 -17.43 -8.82
C GLY A 53 -12.19 -16.99 -7.36
N ILE A 54 -12.11 -15.70 -7.05
CA ILE A 54 -12.51 -15.19 -5.73
C ILE A 54 -14.01 -14.93 -5.75
N THR A 55 -14.70 -15.57 -4.81
CA THR A 55 -16.13 -15.34 -4.56
C THR A 55 -16.31 -14.52 -3.30
N GLY A 56 -17.31 -13.63 -3.29
CA GLY A 56 -17.66 -12.83 -2.11
C GLY A 56 -17.26 -11.36 -2.21
N ASN A 57 -17.46 -10.63 -1.11
CA ASN A 57 -17.27 -9.19 -1.06
C ASN A 57 -15.80 -8.83 -0.74
N LEU A 58 -15.10 -8.23 -1.72
CA LEU A 58 -13.69 -7.82 -1.56
C LEU A 58 -13.50 -6.78 -0.44
N PHE A 59 -14.50 -5.95 -0.18
CA PHE A 59 -14.41 -4.95 0.88
C PHE A 59 -14.41 -5.61 2.26
N GLU A 60 -15.37 -6.48 2.57
CA GLU A 60 -15.45 -7.12 3.89
C GLU A 60 -14.26 -8.05 4.17
N VAL A 61 -13.78 -8.79 3.15
CA VAL A 61 -12.72 -9.79 3.33
C VAL A 61 -11.32 -9.19 3.29
N TYR A 62 -11.08 -8.18 2.43
CA TYR A 62 -9.73 -7.63 2.20
C TYR A 62 -9.62 -6.18 2.68
N LEU A 63 -10.43 -5.26 2.17
CA LEU A 63 -10.20 -3.83 2.38
C LEU A 63 -10.49 -3.37 3.81
N LYS A 64 -11.61 -3.84 4.38
CA LYS A 64 -12.01 -3.50 5.75
C LYS A 64 -10.94 -3.90 6.76
N PRO A 65 -10.51 -5.17 6.87
CA PRO A 65 -9.45 -5.52 7.83
C PRO A 65 -8.11 -4.85 7.50
N TYR A 66 -7.84 -4.50 6.24
CA TYR A 66 -6.62 -3.77 5.87
C TYR A 66 -6.61 -2.31 6.36
N PHE A 67 -7.75 -1.61 6.28
CA PHE A 67 -7.87 -0.19 6.63
C PHE A 67 -8.44 0.09 8.02
N LEU A 68 -9.11 -0.87 8.65
CA LEU A 68 -9.76 -0.71 9.96
C LEU A 68 -8.75 -0.25 11.01
N GLU A 69 -9.01 0.92 11.61
CA GLU A 69 -8.23 1.55 12.67
C GLU A 69 -6.73 1.78 12.35
N ALA A 70 -6.31 1.59 11.10
CA ALA A 70 -4.91 1.68 10.70
C ALA A 70 -4.51 3.08 10.18
N TYR A 71 -5.48 3.97 9.93
CA TYR A 71 -5.28 5.35 9.46
C TYR A 71 -4.23 5.48 8.34
N ARG A 72 -4.25 4.53 7.39
CA ARG A 72 -3.20 4.42 6.36
C ARG A 72 -3.27 5.60 5.40
N PRO A 73 -2.15 6.31 5.16
CA PRO A 73 -2.08 7.25 4.04
C PRO A 73 -2.08 6.47 2.73
N VAL A 74 -2.83 6.96 1.75
CA VAL A 74 -2.91 6.39 0.40
C VAL A 74 -2.82 7.50 -0.64
N LYS A 75 -2.22 7.22 -1.79
CA LYS A 75 -2.13 8.17 -2.91
C LYS A 75 -2.79 7.57 -4.15
N LYS A 76 -3.48 8.41 -4.93
CA LYS A 76 -4.04 8.01 -6.22
C LYS A 76 -2.95 7.42 -7.11
N GLY A 77 -3.21 6.25 -7.68
CA GLY A 77 -2.26 5.51 -8.51
C GLY A 77 -1.40 4.50 -7.76
N ASP A 78 -1.42 4.49 -6.42
CA ASP A 78 -0.72 3.47 -5.63
C ASP A 78 -1.32 2.09 -5.90
N VAL A 79 -0.44 1.09 -5.95
CA VAL A 79 -0.81 -0.32 -5.92
C VAL A 79 -0.41 -0.91 -4.57
N PHE A 80 -1.28 -1.70 -3.95
CA PHE A 80 -1.02 -2.36 -2.69
C PHE A 80 -1.58 -3.79 -2.68
N ILE A 81 -0.96 -4.67 -1.89
CA ILE A 81 -1.35 -6.06 -1.77
C ILE A 81 -1.99 -6.32 -0.41
N VAL A 82 -3.13 -7.01 -0.41
CA VAL A 82 -3.81 -7.45 0.81
C VAL A 82 -3.90 -8.97 0.82
N ARG A 83 -3.56 -9.58 1.95
CA ARG A 83 -3.59 -11.04 2.13
C ARG A 83 -4.70 -11.40 3.10
N ALA A 84 -5.65 -12.21 2.64
CA ALA A 84 -6.76 -12.72 3.44
C ALA A 84 -7.24 -14.05 2.85
N ALA A 85 -7.92 -14.88 3.64
CA ALA A 85 -8.51 -16.15 3.19
C ALA A 85 -7.54 -17.02 2.34
N MET A 86 -6.27 -17.09 2.74
CA MET A 86 -5.18 -17.82 2.05
C MET A 86 -4.85 -17.34 0.63
N ARG A 87 -5.37 -16.18 0.20
CA ARG A 87 -5.08 -15.57 -1.10
C ARG A 87 -4.54 -14.15 -0.94
N ALA A 88 -3.86 -13.66 -1.97
CA ALA A 88 -3.37 -12.30 -2.04
C ALA A 88 -4.04 -11.58 -3.22
N VAL A 89 -4.57 -10.40 -2.97
CA VAL A 89 -5.22 -9.56 -3.98
C VAL A 89 -4.50 -8.23 -4.05
N GLU A 90 -4.21 -7.80 -5.27
CA GLU A 90 -3.63 -6.48 -5.52
C GLU A 90 -4.74 -5.49 -5.85
N PHE A 91 -4.64 -4.30 -5.28
CA PHE A 91 -5.59 -3.21 -5.46
C PHE A 91 -4.85 -1.96 -5.92
N LYS A 92 -5.51 -1.18 -6.77
CA LYS A 92 -5.06 0.13 -7.23
C LYS A 92 -6.00 1.21 -6.71
N VAL A 93 -5.43 2.28 -6.16
CA VAL A 93 -6.13 3.50 -5.71
C VAL A 93 -6.37 4.47 -6.87
#